data_AF-A0A2V5X9V8-F1
#
_entry.id   AF-A0A2V5X9V8-F1
#
_cell.length_a   1.000
_cell.length_b   1.000
_cell.length_c   1.000
_cell.angle_alpha   90.00
_cell.angle_beta   90.00
_cell.angle_gamma   90.00
#
_symmetry.space_group_name_H-M   'P 1'
#
loop_
_entity.id
_entity.type
_entity.pdbx_description
1 polymer ?
#
loop_
_entity_poly.entity_id
_entity_poly.type
_entity_poly.pdbx_seq_one_letter_code
_entity_poly.pdbx_strand_id
1 'polypeptide(L)'
;MIRSTITLTKTPSPYLNVVLAVSLTGAAVGVATVLFAAEQKQARVTEVIHDVRLLAAKAAARPAAVNDTIHEGTAVRTGTDSRAELTFTDLTLTRLGANTVFSFGAA
;
A
#
# COMPACT_ATOMS: atom_id res chain seq x y z
N MET A 1 -10.11 -82.54 38.19
CA MET A 1 -9.30 -81.31 37.99
C MET A 1 -8.73 -81.34 36.59
N ILE A 2 -9.32 -80.60 35.65
CA ILE A 2 -8.86 -80.54 34.25
C ILE A 2 -8.21 -79.18 34.06
N ARG A 3 -6.92 -79.17 33.69
CA ARG A 3 -6.14 -77.95 33.45
C ARG A 3 -6.32 -77.53 32.00
N SER A 4 -7.05 -76.44 31.77
CA SER A 4 -7.21 -75.84 30.44
C SER A 4 -6.08 -74.86 30.16
N THR A 5 -5.28 -75.14 29.13
CA THR A 5 -4.29 -74.22 28.57
C THR A 5 -4.93 -73.51 27.38
N ILE A 6 -5.10 -72.19 27.46
CA ILE A 6 -5.66 -71.37 26.36
C ILE A 6 -4.52 -70.54 25.78
N THR A 7 -4.13 -70.86 24.54
CA THR A 7 -3.13 -70.11 23.76
C THR A 7 -3.78 -68.85 23.18
N LEU A 8 -3.33 -67.67 23.61
CA LEU A 8 -3.86 -66.39 23.15
C LEU A 8 -3.20 -65.99 21.82
N THR A 9 -3.86 -66.28 20.70
CA THR A 9 -3.47 -65.76 19.37
C THR A 9 -3.90 -64.30 19.23
N LYS A 10 -2.92 -63.39 19.14
CA LYS A 10 -3.12 -61.95 18.93
C LYS A 10 -3.48 -61.67 17.46
N THR A 11 -4.75 -61.44 17.19
CA THR A 11 -5.23 -60.95 15.88
C THR A 11 -4.94 -59.45 15.76
N PRO A 12 -4.21 -58.98 14.73
CA PRO A 12 -4.03 -57.55 14.51
C PRO A 12 -5.33 -56.94 13.96
N SER A 13 -5.89 -55.95 14.66
CA SER A 13 -7.10 -55.25 14.24
C SER A 13 -6.79 -54.27 13.10
N PRO A 14 -7.66 -54.16 12.08
CA PRO A 14 -7.42 -53.34 10.88
C PRO A 14 -7.52 -51.82 11.15
N TYR A 15 -7.81 -51.41 12.38
CA TYR A 15 -8.03 -50.01 12.75
C TYR A 15 -6.74 -49.21 12.96
N LEU A 16 -5.58 -49.86 12.97
CA LEU A 16 -4.30 -49.19 13.21
C LEU A 16 -3.87 -48.27 12.05
N ASN A 17 -4.31 -48.57 10.82
CA ASN A 17 -3.88 -47.81 9.63
C ASN A 17 -4.85 -46.71 9.20
N VAL A 18 -6.09 -46.71 9.69
CA VAL A 18 -7.08 -45.68 9.32
C VAL A 18 -6.85 -44.38 10.10
N VAL A 19 -6.36 -44.47 11.34
CA VAL A 19 -6.08 -43.28 12.17
C VAL A 19 -4.86 -42.51 11.66
N LEU A 20 -3.90 -43.16 10.99
CA LEU A 20 -2.74 -42.47 10.43
C LEU A 20 -3.10 -41.60 9.20
N ALA A 21 -4.11 -42.01 8.42
CA ALA A 21 -4.46 -41.38 7.14
C ALA A 21 -5.21 -40.03 7.27
N VAL A 22 -5.66 -39.65 8.46
CA VAL A 22 -6.45 -38.42 8.68
C VAL A 22 -5.61 -37.24 9.20
N SER A 23 -4.31 -37.44 9.43
CA SER A 23 -3.46 -36.44 10.11
C SER A 23 -2.72 -35.45 9.19
N LEU A 24 -2.94 -35.46 7.86
CA LEU A 24 -2.16 -34.64 6.91
C LEU A 24 -2.97 -33.62 6.10
N THR A 25 -4.09 -33.13 6.63
CA THR A 25 -4.87 -32.05 5.99
C THR A 25 -5.29 -30.98 7.02
N GLY A 26 -4.43 -30.74 8.01
CA GLY A 26 -4.65 -29.76 9.07
C GLY A 26 -4.07 -28.40 8.72
N ALA A 27 -4.93 -27.51 8.22
CA ALA A 27 -4.90 -26.05 8.41
C ALA A 27 -3.59 -25.29 8.07
N ALA A 28 -3.34 -25.07 6.78
CA ALA A 28 -2.59 -23.88 6.35
C ALA A 28 -3.57 -22.72 6.11
N VAL A 29 -4.09 -22.12 7.18
CA VAL A 29 -4.81 -20.83 7.08
C VAL A 29 -3.76 -19.75 6.82
N GLY A 30 -3.56 -19.40 5.55
CA GLY A 30 -2.68 -18.30 5.16
C GLY A 30 -3.22 -16.99 5.70
N VAL A 31 -2.49 -16.37 6.63
CA VAL A 31 -2.76 -14.99 7.05
C VAL A 31 -2.35 -14.09 5.88
N ALA A 32 -3.31 -13.69 5.06
CA ALA A 32 -3.08 -12.68 4.03
C ALA A 32 -2.89 -11.32 4.70
N THR A 33 -1.63 -10.89 4.88
CA THR A 33 -1.34 -9.54 5.31
C THR A 33 -1.67 -8.58 4.17
N VAL A 34 -2.68 -7.73 4.35
CA VAL A 34 -2.93 -6.61 3.44
C VAL A 34 -1.82 -5.58 3.67
N LEU A 35 -0.84 -5.57 2.78
CA LEU A 35 0.16 -4.51 2.75
C LEU A 35 -0.51 -3.28 2.15
N PHE A 36 -0.84 -2.29 2.96
CA PHE A 36 -1.12 -0.95 2.47
C PHE A 36 0.21 -0.37 1.98
N ALA A 37 0.34 -0.17 0.66
CA ALA A 37 1.46 0.59 0.13
C ALA A 37 1.41 1.99 0.74
N ALA A 38 2.53 2.47 1.28
CA ALA A 38 2.61 3.85 1.76
C ALA A 38 2.24 4.78 0.60
N GLU A 39 1.27 5.68 0.84
CA GLU A 39 0.82 6.64 -0.15
C GLU A 39 2.03 7.47 -0.62
N GLN A 40 2.39 7.36 -1.90
CA GLN A 40 3.43 8.21 -2.46
C GLN A 40 2.87 9.62 -2.59
N LYS A 41 3.35 10.52 -1.72
CA LYS A 41 3.02 11.95 -1.75
C LYS A 41 3.62 12.62 -2.99
N GLN A 42 2.92 12.46 -4.10
CA GLN A 42 3.32 12.98 -5.40
C GLN A 42 2.12 13.56 -6.14
N ALA A 43 2.33 14.68 -6.80
CA ALA A 43 1.37 15.25 -7.74
C ALA A 43 2.08 15.70 -9.01
N ARG A 44 1.33 15.79 -10.11
CA ARG A 44 1.79 16.32 -11.39
C ARG A 44 1.06 17.61 -11.69
N VAL A 45 1.78 18.63 -12.12
CA VAL A 45 1.17 19.86 -12.65
C VAL A 45 0.50 19.55 -13.98
N THR A 46 -0.81 19.73 -14.08
CA THR A 46 -1.57 19.52 -15.32
C THR A 46 -1.98 20.82 -15.98
N GLU A 47 -2.06 21.92 -15.23
CA GLU A 47 -2.38 23.24 -15.75
C GLU A 47 -1.57 24.33 -15.02
N VAL A 48 -1.14 25.33 -15.78
CA VAL A 48 -0.47 26.54 -15.29
C VAL A 48 -1.10 27.76 -15.96
N ILE A 49 -1.71 28.63 -15.17
CA ILE A 49 -2.28 29.91 -15.61
C ILE A 49 -1.52 31.05 -14.93
N HIS A 50 -0.93 31.94 -15.73
CA HIS A 50 -0.13 33.09 -15.30
C HIS A 50 1.11 32.69 -14.46
N ASP A 51 1.31 33.27 -13.27
CA ASP A 51 2.52 33.06 -12.46
C ASP A 51 2.31 31.91 -11.46
N VAL A 52 2.85 30.74 -11.80
CA VAL A 52 2.92 29.58 -10.91
C VAL A 52 4.39 29.21 -10.73
N ARG A 53 4.82 29.08 -9.48
CA ARG A 53 6.22 28.77 -9.13
C ARG A 53 6.33 27.56 -8.23
N LEU A 54 7.38 26.80 -8.46
CA LEU A 54 7.83 25.73 -7.58
C LEU A 54 8.86 26.28 -6.60
N LEU A 55 8.64 26.00 -5.33
CA LEU A 55 9.51 26.38 -4.22
C LEU A 55 10.08 25.08 -3.65
N ALA A 56 11.33 24.77 -3.97
CA ALA A 56 12.01 23.61 -3.39
C ALA A 56 12.84 24.04 -2.18
N ALA A 57 12.89 23.20 -1.15
CA ALA A 57 13.55 23.53 0.13
C ALA A 57 15.02 24.01 0.02
N LYS A 58 15.74 23.58 -1.03
CA LYS A 58 17.16 23.88 -1.23
C LYS A 58 17.46 24.49 -2.61
N ALA A 59 16.46 25.06 -3.28
CA ALA A 59 16.66 25.72 -4.56
C ALA A 59 15.86 27.01 -4.68
N ALA A 60 16.31 27.90 -5.56
CA ALA A 60 15.57 29.11 -5.86
C ALA A 60 14.19 28.77 -6.47
N ALA A 61 13.22 29.64 -6.22
CA ALA A 61 11.90 29.53 -6.83
C ALA A 61 12.02 29.58 -8.36
N ARG A 62 11.40 28.60 -9.05
CA ARG A 62 11.36 28.55 -10.52
C ARG A 62 9.94 28.50 -11.05
N PRO A 63 9.67 28.94 -12.29
CA PRO A 63 8.38 28.73 -12.93
C PRO A 63 8.03 27.24 -12.98
N ALA A 64 6.75 26.94 -12.76
CA ALA A 64 6.18 25.62 -12.97
C ALA A 64 5.88 25.39 -14.46
N ALA A 65 6.04 24.17 -14.92
CA ALA A 65 5.65 23.71 -16.24
C ALA A 65 4.64 22.56 -16.13
N VAL A 66 3.79 22.41 -17.14
CA VAL A 66 2.94 21.22 -17.25
C VAL A 66 3.83 19.98 -17.29
N ASN A 67 3.40 18.93 -16.60
CA ASN A 67 4.12 17.70 -16.29
C ASN A 67 5.24 17.82 -15.25
N ASP A 68 5.49 19.00 -14.66
CA ASP A 68 6.34 19.07 -13.47
C ASP A 68 5.80 18.16 -12.38
N THR A 69 6.72 17.51 -11.68
CA THR A 69 6.40 16.57 -10.62
C THR A 69 6.68 17.22 -9.27
N ILE A 70 5.68 17.21 -8.41
CA ILE A 70 5.70 17.77 -7.07
C ILE A 70 5.81 16.63 -6.08
N HIS A 71 6.80 16.71 -5.21
CA HIS A 71 7.05 15.77 -4.13
C HIS A 71 7.09 16.50 -2.80
N GLU A 72 7.16 15.75 -1.70
CA GLU A 72 7.49 16.31 -0.39
C GLU A 72 8.76 17.17 -0.43
N GLY A 73 8.74 18.32 0.25
CA GLY A 73 9.81 19.32 0.20
C GLY A 73 9.77 20.26 -1.02
N THR A 74 8.78 20.12 -1.90
CA THR A 74 8.47 21.08 -2.96
C THR A 74 7.06 21.63 -2.77
N ALA A 75 6.94 22.95 -2.72
CA ALA A 75 5.67 23.65 -2.68
C ALA A 75 5.33 24.26 -4.05
N VAL A 76 4.04 24.38 -4.35
CA VAL A 76 3.51 25.12 -5.50
C VAL A 76 2.94 26.42 -4.97
N ARG A 77 3.34 27.56 -5.56
CA ARG A 77 2.78 28.89 -5.25
C ARG A 77 2.16 29.50 -6.50
N THR A 78 0.94 29.99 -6.37
CA THR A 78 0.27 30.80 -7.39
C THR A 78 0.36 32.28 -7.05
N GLY A 79 0.58 33.11 -8.06
CA GLY A 79 0.57 34.57 -7.95
C GLY A 79 -0.85 35.18 -7.97
N THR A 80 -0.89 36.49 -8.17
CA THR A 80 -2.16 37.21 -8.41
C THR A 80 -2.75 36.78 -9.75
N ASP A 81 -4.08 36.65 -9.80
CA ASP A 81 -4.83 36.18 -10.98
C ASP A 81 -4.30 34.87 -11.58
N SER A 82 -3.64 34.03 -10.77
CA SER A 82 -2.99 32.81 -11.24
C SER A 82 -3.77 31.57 -10.78
N ARG A 83 -3.58 30.46 -11.49
CA ARG A 83 -4.20 29.16 -11.16
C ARG A 83 -3.26 28.03 -11.51
N ALA A 84 -3.28 26.98 -10.70
CA ALA A 84 -2.62 25.72 -11.02
C ALA A 84 -3.60 24.56 -10.85
N GLU A 85 -3.45 23.54 -11.69
CA GLU A 85 -4.11 22.25 -11.50
C GLU A 85 -3.06 21.17 -11.25
N LEU A 86 -3.32 20.34 -10.24
CA LEU A 86 -2.48 19.24 -9.83
C LEU A 86 -3.28 17.94 -9.92
N THR A 87 -2.70 16.90 -10.54
CA THR A 87 -3.24 15.53 -10.51
C THR A 87 -2.35 14.64 -9.66
N PHE A 88 -2.95 14.01 -8.67
CA PHE A 88 -2.28 13.11 -7.73
C PHE A 88 -2.23 11.69 -8.30
N THR A 89 -1.44 10.82 -7.69
CA THR A 89 -1.27 9.43 -8.15
C THR A 89 -2.55 8.59 -8.07
N ASP A 90 -3.47 8.97 -7.17
CA ASP A 90 -4.80 8.38 -7.02
C ASP A 90 -5.85 9.00 -7.97
N LEU A 91 -5.41 9.83 -8.93
CA LEU A 91 -6.23 10.58 -9.86
C LEU A 91 -7.08 11.70 -9.23
N THR A 92 -6.88 12.02 -7.96
CA THR A 92 -7.49 13.20 -7.35
C THR A 92 -6.98 14.46 -8.05
N LEU A 93 -7.88 15.37 -8.40
CA LEU A 93 -7.55 16.68 -8.96
C LEU A 93 -7.67 17.77 -7.90
N THR A 94 -6.61 18.57 -7.74
CA THR A 94 -6.61 19.76 -6.88
C THR A 94 -6.40 21.01 -7.73
N ARG A 95 -7.29 21.99 -7.56
CA ARG A 95 -7.19 23.30 -8.20
C ARG A 95 -6.79 24.36 -7.18
N LEU A 96 -5.68 25.03 -7.44
CA LEU A 96 -5.17 26.10 -6.59
C LEU A 96 -5.63 27.46 -7.14
N GLY A 97 -6.29 28.26 -6.31
CA GLY A 97 -6.70 29.63 -6.65
C GLY A 97 -5.51 30.60 -6.65
N ALA A 98 -5.79 31.89 -6.87
CA ALA A 98 -4.76 32.93 -6.78
C ALA A 98 -4.19 33.04 -5.35
N ASN A 99 -2.95 33.51 -5.24
CA ASN A 99 -2.26 33.75 -3.96
C ASN A 99 -2.31 32.54 -2.99
N THR A 100 -2.17 31.33 -3.51
CA THR A 100 -2.26 30.07 -2.76
C THR A 100 -0.91 29.37 -2.74
N VAL A 101 -0.60 28.71 -1.63
CA VAL A 101 0.57 27.81 -1.51
C VAL A 101 0.09 26.42 -1.14
N PHE A 102 0.56 25.40 -1.85
CA PHE A 102 0.33 23.99 -1.55
C PHE A 102 1.66 23.28 -1.30
N SER A 103 1.69 22.42 -0.28
CA SER A 103 2.81 21.50 0.00
C SER A 103 2.31 20.23 0.68
N PHE A 104 3.03 19.12 0.50
CA PHE A 104 2.73 17.80 1.09
C PHE A 104 3.06 17.66 2.60
N GLY A 105 3.55 18.75 3.20
CA GLY A 105 4.04 18.84 4.58
C GLY A 105 4.48 20.28 4.90
N ALA A 106 5.09 20.51 6.06
CA ALA A 106 5.62 21.84 6.39
C ALA A 106 6.70 22.23 5.34
N ALA A 107 6.46 23.33 4.63
CA ALA A 107 7.41 23.94 3.70
C ALA A 107 8.36 24.89 4.44
#